data_AF-A0A7K5XNH8-F1
#
_entry.id   AF-A0A7K5XNH8-F1
#
_cell.length_a   1.000
_cell.length_b   1.000
_cell.length_c   1.000
_cell.angle_alpha   90.00
_cell.angle_beta   90.00
_cell.angle_gamma   90.00
#
_symmetry.space_group_name_H-M   'P 1'
#
loop_
_entity.id
_entity.type
_entity.pdbx_description
1 polymer ?
#
loop_
_entity_poly.entity_id
_entity_poly.type
_entity_poly.pdbx_seq_one_letter_code
_entity_poly.pdbx_strand_id
1 'polypeptide(L)'
;PRRQEQFQTNPDSYNGAVRENYAWSQDFSDLEIKVPVPKHIIKGKQVSVDISNSTIRVAVLEGSSQRVLMEGKLTHKINTESSLWSLEPGKCILINLNKGDEYWWNAILEGEEQIDIDKINKERSMATVDEEEHAMLDRLTFDYHQKLQGKPQSHELKVHEMLKKGWDTEGSPFRGQKFDPSMFNISPGAVQF
;
A
#
# COMPACT_ATOMS: atom_id res chain seq x y z
N PRO A 1 -17.10 22.77 -5.02
CA PRO A 1 -15.61 22.82 -5.08
C PRO A 1 -14.89 22.41 -3.78
N ARG A 2 -15.42 22.70 -2.58
CA ARG A 2 -14.71 22.49 -1.28
C ARG A 2 -14.76 21.07 -0.69
N ARG A 3 -15.40 20.11 -1.35
CA ARG A 3 -15.71 18.80 -0.73
C ARG A 3 -14.53 17.81 -0.81
N GLN A 4 -13.76 17.82 -1.91
CA GLN A 4 -12.67 16.86 -2.12
C GLN A 4 -11.46 17.10 -1.23
N GLU A 5 -11.04 18.37 -1.04
CA GLU A 5 -9.92 18.73 -0.15
C GLU A 5 -10.16 18.26 1.30
N GLN A 6 -11.42 18.29 1.76
CA GLN A 6 -11.79 17.82 3.09
C GLN A 6 -11.57 16.30 3.21
N PHE A 7 -11.91 15.54 2.17
CA PHE A 7 -11.71 14.09 2.17
C PHE A 7 -10.25 13.68 2.24
N GLN A 8 -9.33 14.50 1.72
CA GLN A 8 -7.89 14.24 1.80
C GLN A 8 -7.30 14.33 3.20
N THR A 9 -8.02 14.93 4.15
CA THR A 9 -7.52 15.08 5.53
C THR A 9 -7.96 13.92 6.45
N ASN A 10 -8.88 13.08 5.98
CA ASN A 10 -9.40 11.96 6.74
C ASN A 10 -8.99 10.62 6.08
N PRO A 11 -8.27 9.75 6.81
CA PRO A 11 -7.88 8.43 6.30
C PRO A 11 -9.05 7.60 5.77
N ASP A 12 -10.22 7.65 6.44
CA ASP A 12 -11.42 6.89 6.05
C ASP A 12 -12.06 7.37 4.72
N SER A 13 -11.59 8.50 4.18
CA SER A 13 -12.08 9.08 2.91
C SER A 13 -10.99 9.53 1.96
N TYR A 14 -9.72 9.21 2.25
CA TYR A 14 -8.58 9.68 1.47
C TYR A 14 -8.68 9.25 0.01
N ASN A 15 -8.54 10.20 -0.92
CA ASN A 15 -8.80 10.02 -2.36
C ASN A 15 -10.16 9.41 -2.74
N GLY A 16 -11.06 9.22 -1.79
CA GLY A 16 -12.41 8.69 -1.98
C GLY A 16 -13.42 9.74 -1.57
N ALA A 17 -14.42 9.31 -0.79
CA ALA A 17 -15.41 10.21 -0.26
C ALA A 17 -16.24 9.64 0.91
N VAL A 18 -16.92 10.55 1.61
CA VAL A 18 -17.95 10.21 2.59
C VAL A 18 -19.34 10.23 1.93
N ARG A 19 -20.14 9.21 2.20
CA ARG A 19 -21.56 9.07 1.79
C ARG A 19 -22.44 9.00 3.04
N GLU A 20 -23.75 8.93 2.83
CA GLU A 20 -24.72 8.82 3.94
C GLU A 20 -24.56 7.50 4.72
N ASN A 21 -24.35 6.39 3.99
CA ASN A 21 -24.36 5.05 4.57
C ASN A 21 -22.97 4.42 4.77
N TYR A 22 -21.94 5.01 4.19
CA TYR A 22 -20.56 4.50 4.27
C TYR A 22 -19.55 5.59 3.91
N ALA A 23 -18.30 5.39 4.29
CA ALA A 23 -17.17 6.15 3.77
C ALA A 23 -16.26 5.20 3.01
N TRP A 24 -15.51 5.73 2.05
CA TRP A 24 -14.52 4.94 1.34
C TRP A 24 -13.29 5.78 1.01
N SER A 25 -12.14 5.13 1.08
CA SER A 25 -10.85 5.64 0.66
C SER A 25 -10.26 4.70 -0.40
N GLN A 26 -9.23 5.17 -1.08
CA GLN A 26 -8.59 4.38 -2.12
C GLN A 26 -7.12 4.71 -2.28
N ASP A 27 -6.38 3.69 -2.67
CA ASP A 27 -5.05 3.80 -3.24
C ASP A 27 -5.07 3.35 -4.71
N PHE A 28 -3.91 3.26 -5.35
CA PHE A 28 -3.85 2.90 -6.77
C PHE A 28 -4.32 1.46 -7.03
N SER A 29 -4.03 0.55 -6.10
CA SER A 29 -4.29 -0.91 -6.21
C SER A 29 -5.59 -1.37 -5.55
N ASP A 30 -6.11 -0.63 -4.58
CA ASP A 30 -7.17 -1.13 -3.69
C ASP A 30 -8.08 0.00 -3.16
N LEU A 31 -9.16 -0.43 -2.53
CA LEU A 31 -10.23 0.40 -1.97
C LEU A 31 -10.51 -0.09 -0.55
N GLU A 32 -10.67 0.84 0.38
CA GLU A 32 -11.19 0.55 1.71
C GLU A 32 -12.58 1.18 1.86
N ILE A 33 -13.57 0.38 2.24
CA ILE A 33 -14.96 0.81 2.45
C ILE A 33 -15.32 0.54 3.91
N LYS A 34 -15.82 1.58 4.58
CA LYS A 34 -16.22 1.57 5.98
C LYS A 34 -17.71 1.82 6.11
N VAL A 35 -18.44 0.78 6.50
CA VAL A 35 -19.90 0.81 6.67
C VAL A 35 -20.23 0.83 8.17
N PRO A 36 -20.70 1.96 8.74
CA PRO A 36 -21.04 2.03 10.17
C PRO A 36 -22.17 1.05 10.54
N VAL A 37 -22.05 0.44 11.72
CA VAL A 37 -23.09 -0.46 12.25
C VAL A 37 -23.56 -0.02 13.64
N PRO A 38 -24.80 -0.34 14.03
CA PRO A 38 -25.28 -0.11 15.39
C PRO A 38 -24.42 -0.81 16.45
N LYS A 39 -24.34 -0.24 17.66
CA LYS A 39 -23.54 -0.77 18.79
C LYS A 39 -23.88 -2.21 19.20
N HIS A 40 -25.08 -2.69 18.88
CA HIS A 40 -25.54 -4.03 19.21
C HIS A 40 -25.12 -5.09 18.17
N ILE A 41 -24.53 -4.67 17.04
CA ILE A 41 -23.94 -5.56 16.03
C ILE A 41 -22.51 -5.88 16.45
N ILE A 42 -22.33 -7.02 17.11
CA ILE A 42 -21.05 -7.41 17.72
C ILE A 42 -20.52 -8.75 17.21
N LYS A 43 -21.36 -9.57 16.60
CA LYS A 43 -21.01 -10.91 16.12
C LYS A 43 -21.09 -10.96 14.60
N GLY A 44 -20.14 -11.66 13.97
CA GLY A 44 -20.14 -11.86 12.51
C GLY A 44 -21.44 -12.47 11.98
N LYS A 45 -22.10 -13.34 12.75
CA LYS A 45 -23.43 -13.90 12.40
C LYS A 45 -24.56 -12.87 12.27
N GLN A 46 -24.36 -11.65 12.75
CA GLN A 46 -25.32 -10.54 12.62
C GLN A 46 -25.05 -9.73 11.34
N VAL A 47 -24.10 -10.13 10.51
CA VAL A 47 -23.69 -9.41 9.32
C VAL A 47 -23.67 -10.38 8.14
N SER A 48 -24.13 -9.89 6.98
CA SER A 48 -24.03 -10.56 5.69
C SER A 48 -23.26 -9.63 4.76
N VAL A 49 -22.09 -10.06 4.30
CA VAL A 49 -21.30 -9.32 3.30
C VAL A 49 -21.09 -10.25 2.11
N ASP A 50 -21.75 -9.92 1.00
CA ASP A 50 -21.62 -10.64 -0.26
C ASP A 50 -20.80 -9.78 -1.22
N ILE A 51 -19.60 -10.27 -1.56
CA ILE A 51 -18.67 -9.60 -2.48
C ILE A 51 -18.55 -10.48 -3.72
N SER A 52 -18.82 -9.91 -4.88
CA SER A 52 -18.63 -10.55 -6.18
C SER A 52 -17.79 -9.65 -7.08
N ASN A 53 -17.30 -10.18 -8.21
CA ASN A 53 -16.40 -9.45 -9.10
C ASN A 53 -16.89 -8.08 -9.55
N SER A 54 -18.21 -7.85 -9.59
CA SER A 54 -18.81 -6.58 -10.02
C SER A 54 -19.98 -6.11 -9.14
N THR A 55 -20.25 -6.76 -8.01
CA THR A 55 -21.37 -6.38 -7.13
C THR A 55 -20.98 -6.54 -5.68
N ILE A 56 -21.55 -5.69 -4.84
CA ILE A 56 -21.35 -5.73 -3.39
C ILE A 56 -22.68 -5.59 -2.68
N ARG A 57 -22.84 -6.34 -1.59
CA ARG A 57 -24.00 -6.24 -0.70
C ARG A 57 -23.55 -6.37 0.74
N VAL A 58 -23.95 -5.42 1.57
CA VAL A 58 -23.65 -5.33 2.99
C VAL A 58 -24.97 -5.18 3.73
N ALA A 59 -25.27 -6.12 4.62
CA ALA A 59 -26.48 -6.10 5.40
C ALA A 59 -26.23 -6.56 6.84
N VAL A 60 -27.09 -6.10 7.75
CA VAL A 60 -27.13 -6.55 9.14
C VAL A 60 -28.41 -7.32 9.42
N LEU A 61 -28.29 -8.34 10.27
CA LEU A 61 -29.37 -9.21 10.71
C LEU A 61 -29.80 -8.79 12.12
N GLU A 62 -31.01 -8.25 12.21
CA GLU A 62 -31.65 -7.81 13.44
C GLU A 62 -32.87 -8.72 13.73
N GLY A 63 -32.66 -9.73 14.58
CA GLY A 63 -33.66 -10.77 14.84
C GLY A 63 -33.95 -11.60 13.58
N SER A 64 -35.18 -11.54 13.08
CA SER A 64 -35.60 -12.20 11.84
C SER A 64 -35.59 -11.27 10.62
N SER A 65 -35.23 -10.01 10.80
CA SER A 65 -35.22 -9.00 9.72
C SER A 65 -33.79 -8.73 9.25
N GLN A 66 -33.64 -8.50 7.95
CA GLN A 66 -32.39 -8.09 7.34
C GLN A 66 -32.49 -6.63 6.91
N ARG A 67 -31.55 -5.79 7.36
CA ARG A 67 -31.43 -4.40 6.92
C ARG A 67 -30.21 -4.25 6.02
N VAL A 68 -30.44 -3.88 4.77
CA VAL A 68 -29.37 -3.58 3.81
C VAL A 68 -28.79 -2.20 4.13
N LEU A 69 -27.48 -2.14 4.28
CA LEU A 69 -26.72 -0.90 4.54
C LEU A 69 -26.13 -0.34 3.24
N MET A 70 -25.68 -1.23 2.36
CA MET A 70 -25.09 -0.92 1.07
C MET A 70 -25.38 -2.06 0.09
N GLU A 71 -25.83 -1.76 -1.11
CA GLU A 71 -26.03 -2.76 -2.16
C GLU A 71 -25.94 -2.08 -3.52
N GLY A 72 -25.24 -2.71 -4.46
CA GLY A 72 -25.21 -2.22 -5.83
C GLY A 72 -24.16 -2.89 -6.70
N LYS A 73 -24.12 -2.45 -7.95
CA LYS A 73 -23.11 -2.82 -8.93
C LYS A 73 -21.91 -1.90 -8.79
N LEU A 74 -20.72 -2.49 -8.74
CA LEU A 74 -19.46 -1.77 -8.70
C LEU A 74 -19.19 -1.10 -10.05
N THR A 75 -18.57 0.07 -10.05
CA THR A 75 -18.20 0.81 -11.27
C THR A 75 -17.14 0.08 -12.09
N HIS A 76 -16.23 -0.65 -11.44
CA HIS A 76 -15.23 -1.49 -12.07
C HIS A 76 -15.16 -2.87 -11.41
N LYS A 77 -14.42 -3.78 -12.07
CA LYS A 77 -14.20 -5.14 -11.57
C LYS A 77 -13.17 -5.17 -10.46
N ILE A 78 -13.35 -6.11 -9.53
CA ILE A 78 -12.42 -6.37 -8.43
C ILE A 78 -11.91 -7.81 -8.47
N ASN A 79 -10.76 -8.05 -7.85
CA ASN A 79 -10.30 -9.39 -7.56
C ASN A 79 -10.93 -9.86 -6.24
N THR A 80 -11.93 -10.74 -6.34
CA THR A 80 -12.64 -11.28 -5.18
C THR A 80 -11.80 -12.18 -4.29
N GLU A 81 -10.75 -12.82 -4.82
CA GLU A 81 -9.91 -13.75 -4.05
C GLU A 81 -8.98 -13.02 -3.09
N SER A 82 -8.54 -11.81 -3.46
CA SER A 82 -7.72 -10.93 -2.62
C SER A 82 -8.53 -9.84 -1.89
N SER A 83 -9.85 -9.81 -2.08
CA SER A 83 -10.74 -8.92 -1.34
C SER A 83 -11.23 -9.58 -0.06
N LEU A 84 -11.28 -8.82 1.03
CA LEU A 84 -11.67 -9.34 2.34
C LEU A 84 -12.51 -8.32 3.10
N TRP A 85 -13.23 -8.80 4.11
CA TRP A 85 -13.98 -7.93 5.01
C TRP A 85 -13.80 -8.37 6.46
N SER A 86 -13.96 -7.42 7.37
CA SER A 86 -13.95 -7.66 8.81
C SER A 86 -15.02 -6.83 9.50
N LEU A 87 -15.43 -7.28 10.70
CA LEU A 87 -16.36 -6.56 11.56
C LEU A 87 -15.58 -6.00 12.75
N GLU A 88 -15.63 -4.69 12.93
CA GLU A 88 -15.29 -4.04 14.20
C GLU A 88 -16.57 -4.00 15.08
N PRO A 89 -16.63 -4.78 16.18
CA PRO A 89 -17.84 -4.93 16.98
C PRO A 89 -18.40 -3.59 17.47
N GLY A 90 -19.66 -3.33 17.13
CA GLY A 90 -20.40 -2.13 17.53
C GLY A 90 -19.91 -0.82 16.90
N LYS A 91 -19.05 -0.89 15.87
CA LYS A 91 -18.45 0.27 15.22
C LYS A 91 -18.71 0.28 13.72
N CYS A 92 -18.09 -0.62 12.95
CA CYS A 92 -18.24 -0.65 11.50
C CYS A 92 -17.86 -2.01 10.89
N ILE A 93 -18.31 -2.24 9.67
CA ILE A 93 -17.81 -3.28 8.78
C ILE A 93 -16.74 -2.64 7.89
N LEU A 94 -15.53 -3.19 7.90
CA LEU A 94 -14.42 -2.78 7.05
C LEU A 94 -14.33 -3.74 5.87
N ILE A 95 -14.28 -3.22 4.66
CA ILE A 95 -14.23 -4.01 3.43
C ILE A 95 -13.05 -3.50 2.61
N ASN A 96 -12.09 -4.40 2.36
CA ASN A 96 -10.94 -4.15 1.51
C ASN A 96 -11.20 -4.82 0.16
N LEU A 97 -11.32 -4.01 -0.89
CA LEU A 97 -11.49 -4.49 -2.26
C LEU A 97 -10.18 -4.28 -3.03
N ASN A 98 -9.66 -5.37 -3.59
CA ASN A 98 -8.52 -5.30 -4.48
C ASN A 98 -9.01 -5.04 -5.91
N LYS A 99 -8.50 -4.01 -6.57
CA LYS A 99 -8.95 -3.63 -7.91
C LYS A 99 -8.52 -4.68 -8.93
N GLY A 100 -9.37 -4.96 -9.91
CA GLY A 100 -9.02 -5.86 -11.01
C GLY A 100 -7.95 -5.27 -11.93
N ASP A 101 -7.96 -3.94 -12.08
CA ASP A 101 -6.99 -3.16 -12.84
C ASP A 101 -6.60 -1.93 -12.04
N GLU A 102 -5.36 -1.45 -12.19
CA GLU A 102 -4.84 -0.29 -11.46
C GLU A 102 -5.38 1.04 -12.02
N TYR A 103 -6.53 1.47 -11.50
CA TYR A 103 -7.20 2.72 -11.87
C TYR A 103 -7.73 3.46 -10.64
N TRP A 104 -7.77 4.79 -10.71
CA TRP A 104 -8.48 5.61 -9.73
C TRP A 104 -9.97 5.55 -10.00
N TRP A 105 -10.75 5.10 -9.01
CA TRP A 105 -12.20 5.01 -9.12
C TRP A 105 -12.81 6.37 -8.83
N ASN A 106 -13.79 6.80 -9.63
CA ASN A 106 -14.56 8.01 -9.36
C ASN A 106 -15.77 7.75 -8.44
N ALA A 107 -16.16 6.50 -8.25
CA ALA A 107 -17.28 6.08 -7.42
C ALA A 107 -17.16 4.57 -7.14
N ILE A 108 -17.71 4.11 -6.01
CA ILE A 108 -17.79 2.67 -5.69
C ILE A 108 -18.96 2.03 -6.45
N LEU A 109 -20.15 2.62 -6.34
CA LEU A 109 -21.38 2.07 -6.93
C LEU A 109 -21.80 2.81 -8.20
N GLU A 110 -22.38 2.10 -9.17
CA GLU A 110 -23.02 2.72 -10.33
C GLU A 110 -24.19 3.61 -9.90
N GLY A 111 -24.22 4.85 -10.40
CA GLY A 111 -25.32 5.80 -10.15
C GLY A 111 -25.14 6.71 -8.93
N GLU A 112 -24.04 6.59 -8.18
CA GLU A 112 -23.74 7.53 -7.09
C GLU A 112 -23.00 8.79 -7.55
N GLU A 113 -22.89 9.78 -6.65
CA GLU A 113 -22.12 11.00 -6.91
C GLU A 113 -20.64 10.65 -7.14
N GLN A 114 -20.11 11.07 -8.29
CA GLN A 114 -18.72 10.82 -8.67
C GLN A 114 -17.79 11.87 -8.05
N ILE A 115 -16.61 11.42 -7.61
CA ILE A 115 -15.50 12.30 -7.25
C ILE A 115 -14.74 12.75 -8.50
N ASP A 116 -14.06 13.89 -8.38
CA ASP A 116 -13.20 14.42 -9.42
C ASP A 116 -11.79 13.84 -9.26
N ILE A 117 -11.45 12.83 -10.08
CA ILE A 117 -10.15 12.14 -10.07
C ILE A 117 -8.98 13.11 -10.35
N ASP A 118 -9.21 14.25 -11.00
CA ASP A 118 -8.14 15.21 -11.27
C ASP A 118 -7.80 16.08 -10.05
N LYS A 119 -8.65 16.04 -9.01
CA LYS A 119 -8.45 16.75 -7.74
C LYS A 119 -7.96 15.85 -6.62
N ILE A 120 -7.70 14.57 -6.90
CA ILE A 120 -7.18 13.63 -5.90
C ILE A 120 -5.65 13.68 -5.86
N ASN A 121 -5.06 13.26 -4.74
CA ASN A 121 -3.62 13.15 -4.63
C ASN A 121 -3.18 11.79 -5.19
N LYS A 122 -2.57 11.79 -6.38
CA LYS A 122 -2.11 10.58 -7.07
C LYS A 122 -0.73 10.10 -6.58
N GLU A 123 -0.09 10.82 -5.67
CA GLU A 123 1.21 10.44 -5.12
C GLU A 123 1.06 9.31 -4.11
N ARG A 124 1.87 8.25 -4.28
CA ARG A 124 1.97 7.17 -3.29
C ARG A 124 2.66 7.73 -2.04
N SER A 125 2.00 7.63 -0.89
CA SER A 125 2.59 8.06 0.38
C SER A 125 3.81 7.20 0.70
N MET A 126 4.91 7.82 1.13
CA MET A 126 6.09 7.08 1.60
C MET A 126 5.78 6.15 2.78
N ALA A 127 4.66 6.35 3.49
CA ALA A 127 4.25 5.53 4.62
C ALA A 127 3.64 4.17 4.21
N THR A 128 3.27 3.99 2.93
CA THR A 128 2.69 2.73 2.41
C THR A 128 3.71 1.92 1.62
N VAL A 129 4.97 2.35 1.60
CA VAL A 129 6.09 1.61 1.01
C VAL A 129 6.42 0.47 1.97
N ASP A 130 6.52 -0.77 1.47
CA ASP A 130 6.86 -1.89 2.33
C ASP A 130 8.34 -1.82 2.79
N GLU A 131 8.71 -2.61 3.80
CA GLU A 131 10.05 -2.55 4.41
C GLU A 131 11.18 -2.93 3.42
N GLU A 132 10.87 -3.76 2.42
CA GLU A 132 11.82 -4.20 1.39
C GLU A 132 12.03 -3.09 0.33
N GLU A 133 10.95 -2.45 -0.11
CA GLU A 133 10.96 -1.29 -0.99
C GLU A 133 11.63 -0.08 -0.31
N HIS A 134 11.44 0.11 1.00
CA HIS A 134 12.14 1.14 1.78
C HIS A 134 13.65 0.96 1.77
N ALA A 135 14.13 -0.26 2.07
CA ALA A 135 15.56 -0.56 2.03
C ALA A 135 16.16 -0.34 0.63
N MET A 136 15.39 -0.64 -0.43
CA MET A 136 15.79 -0.37 -1.80
C MET A 136 15.88 1.13 -2.10
N LEU A 137 14.88 1.92 -1.70
CA LEU A 137 14.85 3.37 -1.89
C LEU A 137 15.97 4.08 -1.13
N ASP A 138 16.22 3.68 0.11
CA ASP A 138 17.33 4.21 0.92
C ASP A 138 18.67 3.94 0.25
N ARG A 139 18.85 2.72 -0.27
CA ARG A 139 20.05 2.34 -1.03
C ARG A 139 20.20 3.18 -2.29
N LEU A 140 19.14 3.35 -3.07
CA LEU A 140 19.16 4.16 -4.30
C LEU A 140 19.50 5.63 -4.00
N THR A 141 18.92 6.18 -2.92
CA THR A 141 19.18 7.55 -2.47
C THR A 141 20.64 7.71 -2.03
N PHE A 142 21.17 6.75 -1.26
CA PHE A 142 22.57 6.72 -0.87
C PHE A 142 23.51 6.65 -2.09
N ASP A 143 23.24 5.75 -3.03
CA ASP A 143 24.06 5.57 -4.24
C ASP A 143 24.05 6.80 -5.15
N TYR A 144 22.92 7.50 -5.22
CA TYR A 144 22.80 8.76 -5.94
C TYR A 144 23.66 9.87 -5.31
N HIS A 145 23.60 10.03 -3.99
CA HIS A 145 24.44 11.00 -3.26
C HIS A 145 25.93 10.67 -3.38
N GLN A 146 26.32 9.40 -3.26
CA GLN A 146 27.71 8.97 -3.42
C GLN A 146 28.22 9.30 -4.82
N LYS A 147 27.42 9.00 -5.87
CA LYS A 147 27.77 9.29 -7.26
C LYS A 147 27.99 10.78 -7.51
N LEU A 148 27.13 11.65 -6.97
CA LEU A 148 27.29 13.10 -7.09
C LEU A 148 28.58 13.61 -6.41
N GLN A 149 29.00 12.94 -5.34
CA GLN A 149 30.23 13.25 -4.62
C GLN A 149 31.48 12.56 -5.18
N GLY A 150 31.34 11.78 -6.27
CA GLY A 150 32.44 10.95 -6.81
C GLY A 150 32.92 9.87 -5.83
N LYS A 151 32.08 9.48 -4.87
CA LYS A 151 32.36 8.45 -3.87
C LYS A 151 31.82 7.10 -4.32
N PRO A 152 32.40 5.99 -3.81
CA PRO A 152 31.98 4.65 -4.20
C PRO A 152 30.54 4.33 -3.76
N GLN A 153 29.80 3.62 -4.60
CA GLN A 153 28.41 3.23 -4.32
C GLN A 153 28.34 2.06 -3.32
N SER A 154 27.14 1.79 -2.79
CA SER A 154 26.86 0.74 -1.80
C SER A 154 27.42 -0.64 -2.18
N HIS A 155 27.33 -1.02 -3.46
CA HIS A 155 27.84 -2.29 -3.95
C HIS A 155 29.38 -2.32 -3.95
N GLU A 156 30.04 -1.23 -4.36
CA GLU A 156 31.50 -1.11 -4.36
C GLU A 156 32.06 -1.14 -2.94
N LEU A 157 31.39 -0.44 -2.00
CA LEU A 157 31.73 -0.46 -0.58
C LEU A 157 31.69 -1.88 0.00
N LYS A 158 30.65 -2.66 -0.34
CA LYS A 158 30.52 -4.05 0.11
C LYS A 158 31.64 -4.95 -0.45
N VAL A 159 31.99 -4.78 -1.73
CA VAL A 159 33.12 -5.50 -2.34
C VAL A 159 34.44 -5.11 -1.68
N HIS A 160 34.68 -3.81 -1.45
CA HIS A 160 35.88 -3.35 -0.75
C HIS A 160 35.98 -3.92 0.67
N GLU A 161 34.85 -4.04 1.38
CA GLU A 161 34.83 -4.66 2.71
C GLU A 161 35.18 -6.16 2.65
N MET A 162 34.62 -6.90 1.69
CA MET A 162 34.93 -8.31 1.48
C MET A 162 36.41 -8.51 1.12
N LEU A 163 36.93 -7.70 0.21
CA LEU A 163 38.34 -7.74 -0.19
C LEU A 163 39.25 -7.41 0.98
N LYS A 164 38.93 -6.38 1.77
CA LYS A 164 39.70 -6.01 2.95
C LYS A 164 39.69 -7.11 4.02
N LYS A 165 38.54 -7.74 4.27
CA LYS A 165 38.44 -8.90 5.18
C LYS A 165 39.34 -10.05 4.71
N GLY A 166 39.32 -10.37 3.42
CA GLY A 166 40.22 -11.38 2.83
C GLY A 166 41.71 -10.97 2.90
N TRP A 167 42.00 -9.69 2.71
CA TRP A 167 43.34 -9.11 2.76
C TRP A 167 44.01 -9.31 4.13
N ASP A 168 43.24 -9.11 5.21
CA ASP A 168 43.71 -9.17 6.59
C ASP A 168 43.64 -10.58 7.22
N THR A 169 43.08 -11.56 6.50
CA THR A 169 42.94 -12.94 6.99
C THR A 169 44.29 -13.63 7.18
N GLU A 170 44.37 -14.51 8.17
CA GLU A 170 45.56 -15.29 8.48
C GLU A 170 45.94 -16.25 7.34
N GLY A 171 47.19 -16.16 6.86
CA GLY A 171 47.65 -16.87 5.65
C GLY A 171 47.53 -16.07 4.35
N SER A 172 46.93 -14.88 4.37
CA SER A 172 46.93 -13.97 3.21
C SER A 172 48.36 -13.47 2.91
N PRO A 173 48.82 -13.53 1.64
CA PRO A 173 50.13 -13.00 1.25
C PRO A 173 50.20 -11.47 1.34
N PHE A 174 49.06 -10.81 1.54
CA PHE A 174 48.93 -9.36 1.65
C PHE A 174 48.72 -8.85 3.08
N ARG A 175 48.64 -9.76 4.07
CA ARG A 175 48.41 -9.43 5.48
C ARG A 175 49.47 -8.43 5.98
N GLY A 176 49.02 -7.30 6.52
CA GLY A 176 49.88 -6.22 7.02
C GLY A 176 50.26 -5.14 5.99
N GLN A 177 49.88 -5.31 4.72
CA GLN A 177 49.97 -4.24 3.72
C GLN A 177 48.73 -3.34 3.79
N LYS A 178 48.88 -2.05 3.45
CA LYS A 178 47.75 -1.11 3.43
C LYS A 178 46.81 -1.45 2.27
N PHE A 179 45.55 -1.74 2.57
CA PHE A 179 44.51 -1.92 1.57
C PHE A 179 44.21 -0.60 0.86
N ASP A 180 44.35 -0.57 -0.47
CA ASP A 180 43.97 0.56 -1.33
C ASP A 180 42.77 0.18 -2.22
N PRO A 181 41.58 0.75 -1.95
CA PRO A 181 40.37 0.48 -2.72
C PRO A 181 40.47 0.87 -4.20
N SER A 182 41.29 1.86 -4.55
CA SER A 182 41.39 2.39 -5.91
C SER A 182 42.05 1.43 -6.90
N MET A 183 42.70 0.37 -6.40
CA MET A 183 43.33 -0.67 -7.23
C MET A 183 42.32 -1.61 -7.89
N PHE A 184 41.03 -1.50 -7.55
CA PHE A 184 39.98 -2.42 -7.99
C PHE A 184 38.91 -1.67 -8.77
N ASN A 185 38.68 -2.09 -10.02
CA ASN A 185 37.56 -1.60 -10.83
C ASN A 185 36.37 -2.56 -10.64
N ILE A 186 35.35 -2.12 -9.90
CA ILE A 186 34.22 -2.97 -9.50
C ILE A 186 33.05 -2.72 -10.44
N SER A 187 32.69 -3.74 -11.22
CA SER A 187 31.51 -3.67 -12.09
C SER A 187 30.21 -3.79 -11.29
N PRO A 188 29.10 -3.15 -11.73
CA PRO A 188 27.80 -3.19 -11.04
C PRO A 188 27.22 -4.60 -10.80
N GLY A 189 27.67 -5.61 -11.55
CA GLY A 189 27.26 -7.01 -11.39
C GLY A 189 28.15 -7.87 -10.49
N ALA A 190 29.16 -7.30 -9.82
CA ALA A 190 30.15 -8.06 -9.05
C ALA A 190 29.60 -8.69 -7.75
N VAL A 191 28.40 -8.29 -7.30
CA VAL A 191 27.74 -8.84 -6.12
C VAL A 191 26.26 -9.05 -6.42
N GLN A 192 25.83 -10.31 -6.44
CA GLN A 192 24.40 -10.64 -6.34
C GLN A 192 24.04 -10.70 -4.86
N PHE A 193 22.93 -10.03 -4.52
CA PHE A 193 22.34 -10.08 -3.18
C PHE A 193 21.29 -11.18 -3.15
#